data_AF-A0A7J6ETC4-F1
#
_entry.id   AF-A0A7J6ETC4-F1
#
_cell.length_a   1.000
_cell.length_b   1.000
_cell.length_c   1.000
_cell.angle_alpha   90.00
_cell.angle_beta   90.00
_cell.angle_gamma   90.00
#
_symmetry.space_group_name_H-M   'P 1'
#
loop_
_entity.id
_entity.type
_entity.pdbx_description
1 polymer ?
#
loop_
_entity_poly.entity_id
_entity_poly.type
_entity_poly.pdbx_seq_one_letter_code
_entity_poly.pdbx_strand_id
1 'polypeptide(L)'
;MTNKPIPTRHSPYVSGVLRPLETFLRGERATKYLTSEIKKELRDRAAAEITSRYYDLAADLVSVARKTESSLQRIRQGAQRRAGASSDISEHNVSDTDKICRQLFLDINEYGKKLAELGVVPKEMSAYRSLWQYVAPPGEESVFDFEVANWL
;
A
#
# COMPACT_ATOMS: atom_id res chain seq x y z
N MET A 1 -3.44 -4.32 -21.52
CA MET A 1 -4.32 -3.95 -20.39
C MET A 1 -5.06 -5.19 -19.99
N THR A 2 -4.88 -5.64 -18.76
CA THR A 2 -5.44 -6.93 -18.32
C THR A 2 -6.90 -6.73 -17.93
N ASN A 3 -7.81 -7.53 -18.49
CA ASN A 3 -9.23 -7.58 -18.12
C ASN A 3 -9.46 -8.15 -16.71
N LYS A 4 -8.52 -7.94 -15.79
CA LYS A 4 -8.66 -8.32 -14.39
C LYS A 4 -9.76 -7.47 -13.75
N PRO A 5 -10.62 -8.09 -12.92
CA PRO A 5 -11.63 -7.38 -12.16
C PRO A 5 -10.98 -6.41 -11.18
N ILE A 6 -11.77 -5.45 -10.70
CA ILE A 6 -11.33 -4.54 -9.64
C ILE A 6 -10.97 -5.36 -8.40
N PRO A 7 -9.80 -5.12 -7.79
CA PRO A 7 -9.40 -5.82 -6.56
C PRO A 7 -10.40 -5.64 -5.42
N THR A 8 -10.71 -6.76 -4.76
CA THR A 8 -11.58 -6.82 -3.58
C THR A 8 -10.89 -7.38 -2.34
N ARG A 9 -9.69 -7.93 -2.50
CA ARG A 9 -8.86 -8.46 -1.41
C ARG A 9 -7.42 -8.00 -1.55
N HIS A 10 -6.73 -7.96 -0.42
CA HIS A 10 -5.29 -7.72 -0.41
C HIS A 10 -4.54 -8.85 -1.13
N SER A 11 -3.35 -8.53 -1.61
CA SER A 11 -2.42 -9.46 -2.23
C SER A 11 -2.01 -10.53 -1.22
N PRO A 12 -1.83 -11.80 -1.64
CA PRO A 12 -1.43 -12.88 -0.73
C PRO A 12 -0.04 -12.67 -0.13
N TYR A 13 0.81 -11.86 -0.78
CA TYR A 13 2.17 -11.58 -0.35
C TYR A 13 2.25 -10.58 0.81
N VAL A 14 1.25 -9.71 0.99
CA VAL A 14 1.36 -8.61 1.96
C VAL A 14 1.44 -9.12 3.40
N SER A 15 0.72 -10.20 3.71
CA SER A 15 0.77 -10.86 5.01
C SER A 15 2.14 -11.49 5.31
N GLY A 16 3.00 -11.64 4.29
CA GLY A 16 4.36 -12.15 4.43
C GLY A 16 5.43 -11.09 4.69
N VAL A 17 5.13 -9.81 4.49
CA VAL A 17 6.13 -8.71 4.53
C VAL A 17 6.81 -8.63 5.89
N LEU A 18 6.06 -8.77 6.98
CA LEU A 18 6.59 -8.66 8.35
C LEU A 18 6.96 -10.01 8.97
N ARG A 19 6.69 -11.12 8.28
CA ARG A 19 6.96 -12.47 8.80
C ARG A 19 8.42 -12.68 9.22
N PRO A 20 9.44 -12.22 8.48
CA PRO A 20 10.83 -12.39 8.90
C PRO A 20 11.13 -11.69 10.23
N LEU A 21 10.61 -10.48 10.42
CA LEU A 21 10.76 -9.71 11.67
C LEU A 21 10.03 -10.41 12.82
N GLU A 22 8.79 -10.85 12.60
CA GLU A 22 8.02 -11.59 13.59
C GLU A 22 8.72 -12.88 14.02
N THR A 23 9.22 -13.65 13.05
CA THR A 23 9.92 -14.92 13.28
C THR A 23 11.19 -14.69 14.08
N PHE A 24 11.95 -13.65 13.76
CA PHE A 24 13.14 -13.29 14.51
C PHE A 24 12.81 -12.94 15.97
N LEU A 25 11.85 -12.04 16.19
CA LEU A 25 11.49 -11.54 17.53
C LEU A 25 10.91 -12.63 18.43
N ARG A 26 10.16 -13.58 17.86
CA ARG A 26 9.56 -14.72 18.57
C ARG A 26 10.48 -15.93 18.67
N GLY A 27 11.61 -15.94 17.97
CA GLY A 27 12.56 -17.04 17.98
C GLY A 27 13.17 -17.28 19.36
N GLU A 28 13.57 -18.53 19.63
CA GLU A 28 14.12 -18.96 20.92
C GLU A 28 15.30 -18.07 21.37
N ARG A 29 16.23 -17.78 20.45
CA ARG A 29 17.42 -16.95 20.75
C ARG A 29 17.05 -15.52 21.12
N ALA A 30 16.16 -14.89 20.35
CA ALA A 30 15.68 -13.56 20.68
C ALA A 30 14.97 -13.57 22.04
N THR A 31 14.17 -14.60 22.31
CA THR A 31 13.47 -14.77 23.58
C THR A 31 14.40 -14.94 24.77
N LYS A 32 15.47 -15.71 24.60
CA LYS A 32 16.44 -16.03 25.65
C LYS A 32 17.45 -14.92 25.93
N TYR A 33 17.88 -14.19 24.90
CA TYR A 33 19.07 -13.31 25.00
C TYR A 33 18.77 -11.82 24.86
N LEU A 34 17.60 -11.42 24.35
CA LEU A 34 17.25 -10.00 24.21
C LEU A 34 16.31 -9.57 25.31
N THR A 35 16.59 -8.40 25.91
CA THR A 35 15.66 -7.76 26.83
C THR A 35 14.43 -7.26 26.08
N SER A 36 13.34 -7.00 26.81
CA SER A 36 12.11 -6.46 26.23
C SER A 36 12.33 -5.11 25.55
N GLU A 37 13.21 -4.28 26.10
CA GLU A 37 13.56 -2.96 25.57
C GLU A 37 14.26 -3.08 24.22
N ILE A 38 15.26 -3.97 24.12
CA ILE A 38 15.99 -4.21 22.87
C ILE A 38 15.08 -4.83 21.81
N LYS A 39 14.20 -5.77 22.19
CA LYS A 39 13.20 -6.32 21.26
C LYS A 39 12.27 -5.24 20.72
N LYS A 40 11.79 -4.36 21.61
CA LYS A 40 10.93 -3.23 21.24
C LYS A 40 11.65 -2.29 20.27
N GLU A 41 12.88 -1.91 20.58
CA GLU A 41 13.68 -1.03 19.71
C GLU A 41 13.94 -1.65 18.34
N LEU A 42 14.37 -2.93 18.30
CA LEU A 42 14.60 -3.66 17.05
C LEU A 42 13.33 -3.75 16.21
N ARG A 43 12.20 -4.09 16.85
CA ARG A 43 10.90 -4.14 16.20
C ARG A 43 10.54 -2.79 15.60
N ASP A 44 10.56 -1.73 16.40
CA ASP A 44 10.09 -0.41 15.99
C ASP A 44 10.97 0.16 14.86
N ARG A 45 12.30 0.03 14.96
CA ARG A 45 13.23 0.47 13.91
C ARG A 45 13.09 -0.36 12.62
N ALA A 46 13.03 -1.69 12.72
CA ALA A 46 12.88 -2.54 11.54
C ALA A 46 11.53 -2.33 10.86
N ALA A 47 10.44 -2.22 11.62
CA ALA A 47 9.13 -1.91 11.08
C ALA A 47 9.11 -0.56 10.37
N ALA A 48 9.74 0.48 10.94
CA ALA A 48 9.89 1.78 10.31
C ALA A 48 10.64 1.71 8.97
N GLU A 49 11.76 1.00 8.93
CA GLU A 49 12.56 0.85 7.71
C GLU A 49 11.79 0.07 6.62
N ILE A 50 11.15 -1.04 6.99
CA ILE A 50 10.31 -1.82 6.06
C ILE A 50 9.17 -0.96 5.53
N THR A 51 8.52 -0.18 6.39
CA THR A 51 7.40 0.70 6.00
C THR A 51 7.88 1.80 5.06
N SER A 52 9.03 2.43 5.34
CA SER A 52 9.61 3.45 4.47
C SER A 52 9.92 2.87 3.10
N ARG A 53 10.53 1.67 3.06
CA ARG A 53 10.81 1.01 1.79
C ARG A 53 9.55 0.64 1.03
N TYR A 54 8.49 0.23 1.73
CA TYR A 54 7.20 -0.04 1.09
C TYR A 54 6.59 1.24 0.51
N TYR A 55 6.65 2.35 1.24
CA TYR A 55 6.25 3.66 0.74
C TYR A 55 6.95 4.01 -0.58
N ASP A 56 8.28 3.93 -0.63
CA ASP A 56 9.04 4.29 -1.83
C ASP A 56 8.63 3.44 -3.04
N LEU A 57 8.52 2.11 -2.85
CA LEU A 57 8.13 1.18 -3.92
C LEU A 57 6.69 1.41 -4.41
N ALA A 58 5.75 1.69 -3.49
CA ALA A 58 4.38 1.99 -3.85
C ALA A 58 4.27 3.35 -4.57
N ALA A 59 5.01 4.35 -4.10
CA ALA A 59 5.08 5.67 -4.71
C ALA A 59 5.62 5.61 -6.14
N ASP A 60 6.72 4.90 -6.35
CA ASP A 60 7.29 4.70 -7.67
C ASP A 60 6.32 3.96 -8.61
N LEU A 61 5.67 2.90 -8.13
CA LEU A 61 4.72 2.12 -8.93
C LEU A 61 3.55 2.97 -9.44
N VAL A 62 2.89 3.72 -8.56
CA VAL A 62 1.76 4.59 -8.94
C VAL A 62 2.23 5.74 -9.82
N SER A 63 3.39 6.34 -9.54
CA SER A 63 3.98 7.40 -10.35
C SER A 63 4.21 6.93 -11.80
N VAL A 64 4.78 5.73 -11.97
CA VAL A 64 4.98 5.11 -13.29
C VAL A 64 3.65 4.79 -13.97
N ALA A 65 2.67 4.26 -13.23
CA ALA A 65 1.34 3.96 -13.77
C ALA A 65 0.65 5.23 -14.30
N ARG A 66 0.58 6.29 -13.48
CA ARG A 66 0.00 7.59 -13.85
C ARG A 66 0.69 8.22 -15.06
N LYS A 67 2.03 8.19 -15.10
CA LYS A 67 2.80 8.72 -16.25
C LYS A 67 2.52 7.93 -17.54
N THR A 68 2.46 6.60 -17.43
CA THR A 68 2.18 5.71 -18.57
C THR A 68 0.79 5.94 -19.12
N GLU A 69 -0.21 6.01 -18.24
CA GLU A 69 -1.59 6.30 -18.60
C GLU A 69 -1.75 7.67 -19.27
N SER A 70 -1.17 8.72 -18.69
CA SER A 70 -1.16 10.05 -19.27
C SER A 70 -0.52 10.08 -20.66
N SER A 71 0.58 9.33 -20.86
CA SER A 71 1.23 9.19 -22.17
C SER A 71 0.31 8.51 -23.19
N LEU A 72 -0.33 7.39 -22.81
CA LEU A 72 -1.28 6.67 -23.67
C LEU A 72 -2.50 7.53 -24.02
N GLN A 73 -3.01 8.31 -23.07
CA GLN A 73 -4.12 9.21 -23.30
C GLN A 73 -3.78 10.28 -24.34
N ARG A 74 -2.58 10.89 -24.27
CA ARG A 74 -2.11 11.86 -25.28
C ARG A 74 -1.98 11.22 -26.66
N ILE A 75 -1.46 9.98 -26.74
CA ILE A 75 -1.34 9.24 -28.00
C ILE A 75 -2.72 8.98 -28.60
N ARG A 76 -3.69 8.52 -27.80
CA ARG A 76 -5.08 8.28 -28.23
C ARG A 76 -5.74 9.55 -28.75
N GLN A 77 -5.63 10.66 -28.00
CA GLN A 77 -6.16 11.97 -28.42
C GLN A 77 -5.51 12.45 -29.73
N GLY A 78 -4.20 12.27 -29.89
CA GLY A 78 -3.49 12.61 -31.12
C GLY A 78 -3.93 11.78 -32.34
N ALA A 79 -4.21 10.49 -32.14
CA ALA A 79 -4.76 9.62 -33.18
C ALA A 79 -6.19 10.01 -33.58
N GLN A 80 -7.05 10.31 -32.60
CA GLN A 80 -8.43 10.75 -32.83
C GLN A 80 -8.50 12.07 -33.60
N ARG A 81 -7.65 13.05 -33.26
CA ARG A 81 -7.55 14.33 -33.99
C ARG A 81 -7.20 14.15 -35.46
N ARG A 82 -6.38 13.15 -35.81
CA ARG A 82 -6.03 12.83 -37.20
C ARG A 82 -7.13 12.09 -37.96
N ALA A 83 -8.01 11.38 -37.26
CA ALA A 83 -9.09 10.58 -37.84
C ALA A 83 -10.41 11.35 -38.01
N GLY A 84 -10.49 12.62 -37.58
CA GLY A 84 -11.69 13.46 -37.73
C GLY A 84 -12.91 13.02 -36.90
N ALA A 85 -12.74 12.14 -35.91
CA ALA A 85 -13.83 11.65 -35.06
C ALA A 85 -14.08 12.59 -33.86
N SER A 86 -15.34 12.98 -33.65
CA SER A 86 -15.78 13.77 -32.50
C SER A 86 -15.69 12.96 -31.19
N SER A 87 -15.32 13.65 -30.13
CA SER A 87 -15.04 13.12 -28.78
C SER A 87 -16.33 12.88 -28.00
N ASP A 88 -16.94 11.70 -28.13
CA ASP A 88 -18.08 11.32 -27.27
C ASP A 88 -18.05 9.84 -26.86
N ILE A 89 -16.89 9.38 -26.37
CA ILE A 89 -16.84 8.11 -25.65
C ILE A 89 -16.17 8.38 -24.30
N SER A 90 -16.96 8.88 -23.36
CA SER A 90 -16.70 8.75 -21.93
C SER A 90 -16.84 7.27 -21.56
N GLU A 91 -15.83 6.47 -21.88
CA GLU A 91 -15.71 5.15 -21.26
C GLU A 91 -15.41 5.38 -19.78
N HIS A 92 -16.47 5.32 -18.98
CA HIS A 92 -16.48 5.31 -17.53
C HIS A 92 -15.85 4.01 -16.96
N ASN A 93 -14.84 3.48 -17.64
CA ASN A 93 -14.13 2.27 -17.29
C ASN A 93 -13.04 2.60 -16.27
N VAL A 94 -13.10 1.95 -15.11
CA VAL A 94 -12.07 2.06 -14.06
C VAL A 94 -10.70 1.80 -14.65
N SER A 95 -9.80 2.75 -14.45
CA SER A 95 -8.51 2.78 -15.12
C SER A 95 -7.56 1.70 -14.56
N ASP A 96 -6.54 1.31 -15.32
CA ASP A 96 -5.53 0.36 -14.79
C ASP A 96 -4.79 0.98 -13.60
N THR A 97 -4.59 2.30 -13.60
CA THR A 97 -4.05 3.06 -12.46
C THR A 97 -4.97 2.96 -11.24
N ASP A 98 -6.28 3.10 -11.42
CA ASP A 98 -7.26 3.02 -10.33
C ASP A 98 -7.26 1.63 -9.71
N LYS A 99 -7.14 0.58 -10.54
CA LYS A 99 -7.02 -0.81 -10.06
C LYS A 99 -5.73 -1.01 -9.25
N ILE A 100 -4.61 -0.41 -9.67
CA ILE A 100 -3.34 -0.46 -8.92
C ILE A 100 -3.49 0.24 -7.57
N CYS A 101 -4.03 1.47 -7.55
CA CYS A 101 -4.28 2.21 -6.31
C CYS A 101 -5.23 1.43 -5.38
N ARG A 102 -6.29 0.82 -5.94
CA ARG A 102 -7.22 -0.02 -5.18
C ARG A 102 -6.54 -1.24 -4.56
N GLN A 103 -5.68 -1.94 -5.31
CA GLN A 103 -4.93 -3.08 -4.77
C GLN A 103 -4.01 -2.63 -3.64
N LEU A 104 -3.24 -1.57 -3.86
CA LEU A 104 -2.33 -1.04 -2.85
C LEU A 104 -3.10 -0.62 -1.59
N PHE A 105 -4.24 0.06 -1.72
CA PHE A 105 -5.06 0.41 -0.57
C PHE A 105 -5.45 -0.80 0.28
N LEU A 106 -5.92 -1.89 -0.36
CA LEU A 106 -6.26 -3.14 0.34
C LEU A 106 -5.02 -3.76 1.00
N ASP A 107 -3.87 -3.72 0.32
CA ASP A 107 -2.61 -4.23 0.84
C ASP A 107 -2.14 -3.43 2.06
N ILE A 108 -2.22 -2.09 2.02
CA ILE A 108 -1.79 -1.22 3.12
C ILE A 108 -2.71 -1.33 4.34
N ASN A 109 -4.01 -1.57 4.13
CA ASN A 109 -4.93 -1.88 5.21
C ASN A 109 -4.51 -3.18 5.94
N GLU A 110 -4.27 -4.25 5.19
CA GLU A 110 -3.81 -5.53 5.76
C GLU A 110 -2.42 -5.40 6.41
N TYR A 111 -1.49 -4.69 5.77
CA TYR A 111 -0.16 -4.40 6.32
C TYR A 111 -0.24 -3.67 7.67
N GLY A 112 -1.15 -2.70 7.79
CA GLY A 112 -1.42 -1.99 9.05
C GLY A 112 -1.89 -2.92 10.16
N LYS A 113 -2.77 -3.89 9.86
CA LYS A 113 -3.17 -4.92 10.81
C LYS A 113 -1.99 -5.78 11.26
N LYS A 114 -1.11 -6.17 10.33
CA LYS A 114 0.11 -6.95 10.65
C LYS A 114 1.12 -6.18 11.49
N LEU A 115 1.26 -4.86 11.28
CA LEU A 115 2.03 -4.00 12.18
C LEU A 115 1.42 -3.98 13.59
N ALA A 116 0.10 -3.85 13.70
CA ALA A 116 -0.61 -3.86 14.99
C ALA A 116 -0.46 -5.20 15.72
N GLU A 117 -0.56 -6.34 15.02
CA GLU A 117 -0.31 -7.69 15.56
C GLU A 117 1.12 -7.87 16.11
N LEU A 118 2.08 -7.09 15.60
CA LEU A 118 3.47 -7.03 16.10
C LEU A 118 3.64 -6.08 17.30
N GLY A 119 2.59 -5.34 17.67
CA GLY A 119 2.62 -4.31 18.72
C GLY A 119 3.24 -2.99 18.25
N VAL A 120 3.23 -2.73 16.95
CA VAL A 120 3.58 -1.43 16.36
C VAL A 120 2.29 -0.66 16.09
N VAL A 121 2.26 0.63 16.41
CA VAL A 121 1.07 1.46 16.19
C VAL A 121 1.23 2.21 14.85
N PRO A 122 0.57 1.78 13.75
CA PRO A 122 0.86 2.28 12.40
C PRO A 122 0.58 3.78 12.26
N LYS A 123 -0.49 4.26 12.90
CA LYS A 123 -0.88 5.68 12.88
C LYS A 123 0.18 6.62 13.43
N GLU A 124 1.11 6.15 14.27
CA GLU A 124 2.20 6.97 14.80
C GLU A 124 3.39 7.05 13.82
N MET A 125 3.47 6.13 12.85
CA MET A 125 4.54 6.09 11.86
C MET A 125 4.28 7.08 10.71
N SER A 126 5.17 8.05 10.53
CA SER A 126 5.07 9.03 9.43
C SER A 126 5.04 8.33 8.06
N ALA A 127 5.92 7.36 7.83
CA ALA A 127 5.98 6.60 6.58
C ALA A 127 4.66 5.85 6.29
N TYR A 128 4.02 5.28 7.31
CA TYR A 128 2.74 4.60 7.14
C TYR A 128 1.62 5.58 6.79
N ARG A 129 1.57 6.74 7.46
CA ARG A 129 0.58 7.79 7.14
C ARG A 129 0.77 8.31 5.71
N SER A 130 2.01 8.57 5.29
CA SER A 130 2.30 8.97 3.91
C SER A 130 1.86 7.91 2.91
N LEU A 131 2.13 6.63 3.20
CA LEU A 131 1.74 5.51 2.36
C LEU A 131 0.21 5.38 2.27
N TRP A 132 -0.52 5.53 3.38
CA TRP A 132 -1.98 5.55 3.39
C TRP A 132 -2.53 6.67 2.52
N GLN A 133 -2.12 7.92 2.78
CA GLN A 133 -2.58 9.10 2.03
C GLN A 133 -2.30 9.00 0.53
N TYR A 134 -1.23 8.31 0.16
CA TYR A 134 -0.81 8.19 -1.23
C TYR A 134 -1.70 7.23 -2.04
N VAL A 135 -2.31 6.23 -1.40
CA VAL A 135 -3.09 5.17 -2.06
C VAL A 135 -4.58 5.19 -1.69
N ALA A 136 -4.97 5.94 -0.66
CA ALA A 136 -6.35 6.05 -0.22
C ALA A 136 -7.25 6.64 -1.33
N PRO A 137 -8.48 6.13 -1.50
CA PRO A 137 -9.49 6.75 -2.34
C PRO A 137 -9.80 8.19 -1.87
N PRO A 138 -10.25 9.07 -2.77
CA PRO A 138 -10.72 10.40 -2.39
C PRO A 138 -11.79 10.34 -1.30
N GLY A 139 -11.59 11.05 -0.18
CA GLY A 139 -12.51 11.07 0.96
C GLY A 139 -12.21 10.04 2.05
N GLU A 140 -11.27 9.12 1.83
CA GLU A 140 -10.82 8.13 2.81
C GLU A 140 -9.39 8.43 3.35
N GLU A 141 -8.79 9.57 2.96
CA GLU A 141 -7.40 9.88 3.29
C GLU A 141 -7.15 10.11 4.79
N SER A 142 -8.18 10.45 5.55
CA SER A 142 -8.13 10.72 7.00
C SER A 142 -8.69 9.61 7.87
N VAL A 143 -9.25 8.55 7.29
CA VAL A 143 -9.90 7.46 8.03
C VAL A 143 -8.87 6.37 8.33
N PHE A 144 -8.24 6.44 9.49
CA PHE A 144 -7.40 5.36 10.02
C PHE A 144 -8.25 4.42 10.88
N ASP A 145 -9.24 3.74 10.29
CA ASP A 145 -10.03 2.72 10.99
C ASP A 145 -9.21 1.44 11.13
N PHE A 146 -8.27 1.47 12.07
CA PHE A 146 -7.90 0.28 12.79
C PHE A 146 -8.88 0.20 13.94
N GLU A 147 -9.94 -0.60 13.80
CA GLU A 147 -10.64 -1.07 15.00
C GLU A 147 -9.57 -1.69 15.89
N VAL A 148 -9.13 -0.90 16.87
CA VAL A 148 -8.40 -1.40 18.02
C VAL A 148 -9.44 -2.21 18.75
N ALA A 149 -9.62 -3.46 18.33
CA ALA A 149 -10.21 -4.45 19.20
C ALA A 149 -9.44 -4.30 20.51
N ASN A 150 -10.17 -3.95 21.57
CA ASN A 150 -9.65 -3.81 22.91
C ASN A 150 -8.69 -4.97 23.22
N TRP A 151 -7.40 -4.67 23.32
CA TRP A 151 -6.41 -5.59 23.87
C TRP A 151 -5.64 -4.84 24.95
N LEU A 152 -6.36 -4.55 26.04
CA LEU A 152 -5.82 -4.58 27.40
C LEU A 152 -6.11 -5.97 27.96
#